data_AF-A0A2H0YDD0-F1
#
_entry.id   AF-A0A2H0YDD0-F1
#
_cell.length_a   1.000
_cell.length_b   1.000
_cell.length_c   1.000
_cell.angle_alpha   90.00
_cell.angle_beta   90.00
_cell.angle_gamma   90.00
#
_symmetry.space_group_name_H-M   'P 1'
#
loop_
_entity.id
_entity.type
_entity.pdbx_description
1 polymer ?
#
loop_
_entity_poly.entity_id
_entity_poly.type
_entity_poly.pdbx_seq_one_letter_code
_entity_poly.pdbx_strand_id
1 'polypeptide(L)'
;MRKYIVPILFSGLLFAPFAIGIGPTPEGPQEQDIDILTILNNVVNWFFAIFLIIAVIFIIMGAFQFLTAGGDATKVASARDKLLYAAIGIAVALLSRTIIPIVKMIIGID
;
A
#
# COMPACT_ATOMS: atom_id res chain seq x y z
N MET A 1 -7.32 -36.08 0.49
CA MET A 1 -6.62 -34.76 0.54
C MET A 1 -5.10 -34.92 0.64
N ARG A 2 -4.44 -35.76 -0.18
CA ARG A 2 -2.99 -36.05 -0.06
C ARG A 2 -2.18 -35.78 -1.34
N LYS A 3 -2.83 -35.30 -2.41
CA LYS A 3 -2.23 -35.22 -3.76
C LYS A 3 -1.61 -33.86 -4.12
N TYR A 4 -1.63 -32.89 -3.21
CA TYR A 4 -1.13 -31.52 -3.45
C TYR A 4 -0.01 -31.05 -2.50
N ILE A 5 0.35 -31.85 -1.48
CA ILE A 5 1.40 -31.49 -0.50
C ILE A 5 2.81 -31.74 -1.06
N VAL A 6 2.98 -32.76 -1.92
CA VAL A 6 4.28 -33.18 -2.46
C VAL A 6 4.89 -32.20 -3.49
N PRO A 7 4.14 -31.55 -4.41
CA PRO A 7 4.76 -30.62 -5.37
C PRO A 7 5.20 -29.27 -4.78
N ILE A 8 4.68 -28.85 -3.60
CA ILE A 8 5.03 -27.55 -2.98
C ILE A 8 6.40 -27.62 -2.28
N LEU A 9 6.77 -28.79 -1.74
CA LEU A 9 8.06 -28.97 -1.06
C LEU A 9 9.24 -29.11 -2.03
N PHE A 10 9.01 -29.56 -3.27
CA PHE A 10 10.09 -29.82 -4.22
C PHE A 10 10.51 -28.58 -5.03
N SER A 11 9.60 -27.61 -5.23
CA SER A 11 9.90 -26.34 -5.91
C SER A 11 10.51 -25.28 -4.98
N GLY A 12 10.36 -25.39 -3.66
CA GLY A 12 10.95 -24.48 -2.68
C GLY A 12 12.46 -24.62 -2.49
N LEU A 13 13.05 -25.79 -2.80
CA LEU A 13 14.47 -26.07 -2.51
C LEU A 13 15.43 -25.57 -3.59
N LEU A 14 14.96 -25.34 -4.83
CA LEU A 14 15.81 -24.92 -5.94
C LEU A 14 15.95 -23.39 -6.09
N PHE A 15 15.17 -22.60 -5.35
CA PHE A 15 15.19 -21.13 -5.41
C PHE A 15 15.95 -20.45 -4.25
N ALA A 16 16.51 -21.23 -3.34
CA ALA A 16 17.18 -20.73 -2.13
C ALA A 16 18.45 -19.87 -2.34
N PRO A 17 19.28 -19.99 -3.40
CA PRO A 17 20.51 -19.19 -3.47
C PRO A 17 20.31 -17.74 -3.93
N PHE A 18 19.11 -17.34 -4.40
CA PHE A 18 18.88 -15.96 -4.90
C PHE A 18 18.14 -15.04 -3.93
N ALA A 19 17.78 -15.49 -2.73
CA ALA A 19 17.05 -14.68 -1.74
C ALA A 19 17.98 -13.80 -0.86
N ILE A 20 19.07 -13.27 -1.43
CA ILE A 20 19.89 -12.25 -0.76
C ILE A 20 19.22 -10.88 -0.94
N GLY A 21 18.42 -10.48 0.05
CA GLY A 21 18.50 -9.12 0.59
C GLY A 21 17.89 -7.94 -0.19
N ILE A 22 16.69 -8.05 -0.74
CA ILE A 22 15.75 -6.90 -0.89
C ILE A 22 14.31 -7.39 -1.17
N GLY A 23 13.42 -7.28 -0.17
CA GLY A 23 11.99 -7.55 -0.34
C GLY A 23 11.42 -8.38 0.82
N PRO A 24 10.15 -8.15 1.22
CA PRO A 24 9.57 -8.81 2.38
C PRO A 24 9.63 -10.33 2.18
N THR A 25 10.21 -11.01 3.15
CA THR A 25 10.23 -12.47 3.25
C THR A 25 8.80 -13.01 3.09
N PRO A 26 8.60 -14.15 2.40
CA PRO A 26 7.30 -14.81 2.37
C PRO A 26 6.99 -15.25 3.81
N GLU A 27 6.22 -14.41 4.51
CA GLU A 27 5.60 -14.73 5.79
C GLU A 27 4.81 -16.03 5.58
N GLY A 28 5.08 -17.02 6.43
CA GLY A 28 4.42 -18.32 6.40
C GLY A 28 2.89 -18.18 6.54
N PRO A 29 2.14 -19.29 6.48
CA PRO A 29 0.68 -19.26 6.52
C PRO A 29 0.23 -18.48 7.76
N GLN A 30 -0.23 -17.24 7.58
CA GLN A 30 -0.91 -16.50 8.64
C GLN A 30 -2.16 -17.31 8.91
N GLU A 31 -2.20 -17.97 10.08
CA GLU A 31 -3.37 -18.71 10.53
C GLU A 31 -4.56 -17.76 10.41
N GLN A 32 -5.45 -18.12 9.48
CA GLN A 32 -6.70 -17.42 9.26
C GLN A 32 -7.63 -17.81 10.41
N ASP A 33 -7.38 -17.27 11.59
CA ASP A 33 -8.50 -17.01 12.48
C ASP A 33 -9.41 -16.03 11.73
N ILE A 34 -10.72 -16.32 11.73
CA ILE A 34 -11.73 -15.41 11.21
C ILE A 34 -11.82 -14.27 12.22
N ASP A 35 -10.80 -13.43 12.16
CA ASP A 35 -10.42 -12.50 13.18
C ASP A 35 -10.67 -11.11 12.64
N ILE A 36 -11.18 -10.23 13.47
CA ILE A 36 -11.63 -8.88 13.11
C ILE A 36 -10.51 -8.12 12.36
N LEU A 37 -9.27 -8.52 12.59
CA LEU A 37 -8.05 -8.09 11.91
C LEU A 37 -8.00 -8.35 10.42
N THR A 38 -8.51 -9.48 9.93
CA THR A 38 -8.53 -9.79 8.49
C THR A 38 -9.50 -8.89 7.76
N ILE A 39 -10.68 -8.64 8.35
CA ILE A 39 -11.67 -7.71 7.80
C ILE A 39 -11.12 -6.29 7.82
N LEU A 40 -10.50 -5.88 8.94
CA LEU A 40 -9.87 -4.56 9.07
C LEU A 40 -8.76 -4.35 8.05
N ASN A 41 -7.86 -5.32 7.88
CA ASN A 41 -6.78 -5.24 6.90
C ASN A 41 -7.32 -5.18 5.48
N ASN A 42 -8.34 -5.96 5.16
CA ASN A 42 -8.93 -5.96 3.83
C ASN A 42 -9.61 -4.61 3.51
N VAL A 43 -10.34 -4.04 4.48
CA VAL A 43 -10.96 -2.72 4.36
C VAL A 43 -9.89 -1.65 4.19
N VAL A 44 -8.89 -1.59 5.08
CA VAL A 44 -7.82 -0.58 5.00
C VAL A 44 -7.04 -0.70 3.70
N ASN A 45 -6.71 -1.92 3.25
CA ASN A 45 -6.01 -2.14 1.99
C ASN A 45 -6.83 -1.67 0.77
N TRP A 46 -8.15 -1.92 0.78
CA TRP A 46 -9.04 -1.47 -0.28
C TRP A 46 -9.16 0.07 -0.30
N PHE A 47 -9.29 0.70 0.87
CA PHE A 47 -9.27 2.17 1.00
C PHE A 47 -7.93 2.75 0.52
N PHE A 48 -6.80 2.14 0.90
CA PHE A 48 -5.47 2.56 0.48
C PHE A 48 -5.32 2.51 -1.05
N ALA A 49 -5.79 1.43 -1.69
CA ALA A 49 -5.75 1.30 -3.15
C ALA A 49 -6.56 2.41 -3.84
N ILE A 50 -7.75 2.73 -3.35
CA ILE A 50 -8.59 3.82 -3.88
C ILE A 50 -7.91 5.18 -3.70
N PHE A 51 -7.36 5.45 -2.51
CA PHE A 51 -6.67 6.70 -2.22
C PHE A 51 -5.45 6.90 -3.13
N LEU A 52 -4.70 5.84 -3.41
CA LEU A 52 -3.55 5.89 -4.30
C LEU A 52 -3.97 6.26 -5.74
N ILE A 53 -5.03 5.64 -6.25
CA ILE A 53 -5.57 5.96 -7.58
C ILE A 53 -6.00 7.42 -7.67
N ILE A 54 -6.74 7.90 -6.67
CA ILE A 54 -7.19 9.30 -6.61
C ILE A 54 -5.98 10.24 -6.54
N ALA A 55 -4.98 9.93 -5.71
CA ALA A 55 -3.77 10.74 -5.60
C ALA A 55 -3.05 10.89 -6.94
N VAL A 56 -2.92 9.80 -7.72
CA VAL A 56 -2.30 9.82 -9.06
C VAL A 56 -3.09 10.73 -10.02
N ILE A 57 -4.42 10.67 -10.00
CA ILE A 57 -5.26 11.53 -10.85
C ILE A 57 -5.04 13.02 -10.50
N PHE A 58 -5.03 13.37 -9.22
CA PHE A 58 -4.78 14.73 -8.76
C PHE A 58 -3.37 15.23 -9.11
N ILE A 59 -2.35 14.36 -9.04
CA ILE A 59 -0.98 14.68 -9.48
C ILE A 59 -0.97 15.00 -10.97
N ILE A 60 -1.60 14.17 -11.80
CA ILE A 60 -1.60 14.37 -13.26
C ILE A 60 -2.32 15.68 -13.60
N MET A 61 -3.52 15.92 -13.04
CA MET A 61 -4.27 17.15 -13.29
C MET A 61 -3.54 18.40 -12.77
N GLY A 62 -2.91 18.31 -11.59
CA GLY A 62 -2.10 19.38 -11.02
C GLY A 62 -0.86 19.67 -11.88
N ALA A 63 -0.15 18.64 -12.33
CA ALA A 63 1.04 18.74 -13.15
C ALA A 63 0.73 19.37 -14.53
N PHE A 64 -0.33 18.92 -15.21
CA PHE A 64 -0.75 19.54 -16.47
C PHE A 64 -1.09 21.01 -16.31
N GLN A 65 -1.80 21.37 -15.24
CA GLN A 65 -2.12 22.77 -14.98
C GLN A 65 -0.89 23.59 -14.59
N PHE A 66 0.10 22.99 -13.92
CA PHE A 66 1.37 23.64 -13.60
C PHE A 66 2.20 23.92 -14.86
N LEU A 67 2.29 22.94 -15.78
CA LEU A 67 3.03 23.06 -17.03
C LEU A 67 2.38 24.04 -18.02
N THR A 68 1.05 24.06 -18.07
CA THR A 68 0.28 24.96 -18.97
C THR A 68 0.01 26.34 -18.38
N ALA A 69 0.43 26.62 -17.14
CA ALA A 69 0.20 27.91 -16.49
C ALA A 69 0.98 29.07 -17.14
N GLY A 70 2.07 28.80 -17.87
CA GLY A 70 2.75 29.80 -18.70
C GLY A 70 3.25 31.05 -17.95
N GLY A 71 3.40 30.98 -16.61
CA GLY A 71 3.80 32.11 -15.77
C GLY A 71 2.65 32.88 -15.11
N ASP A 72 1.38 32.52 -15.37
CA ASP A 72 0.22 33.10 -14.67
C ASP A 72 0.21 32.63 -13.20
N ALA A 73 0.45 33.56 -12.28
CA ALA A 73 0.53 33.30 -10.85
C ALA A 73 -0.74 32.61 -10.29
N THR A 74 -1.92 32.90 -10.85
CA THR A 74 -3.20 32.35 -10.39
C THR A 74 -3.30 30.86 -10.73
N LYS A 75 -2.88 30.49 -11.95
CA LYS A 75 -2.88 29.10 -12.41
C LYS A 75 -1.80 28.28 -11.72
N VAL A 76 -0.64 28.87 -11.45
CA VAL A 76 0.44 28.25 -10.68
C VAL A 76 -0.01 28.01 -9.23
N ALA A 77 -0.67 28.98 -8.59
CA ALA A 77 -1.21 28.81 -7.24
C ALA A 77 -2.23 27.67 -7.18
N SER A 78 -3.22 27.67 -8.10
CA SER A 78 -4.22 26.60 -8.17
C SER A 78 -3.62 25.21 -8.43
N ALA A 79 -2.55 25.14 -9.24
CA ALA A 79 -1.84 23.89 -9.49
C ALA A 79 -1.07 23.41 -8.24
N ARG A 80 -0.46 24.33 -7.49
CA ARG A 80 0.21 24.01 -6.22
C ARG A 80 -0.76 23.48 -5.18
N ASP A 81 -1.95 24.05 -5.07
CA ASP A 81 -2.98 23.57 -4.13
C ASP A 81 -3.42 22.14 -4.48
N LYS A 82 -3.60 21.84 -5.78
CA LYS A 82 -3.91 20.47 -6.24
C LYS A 82 -2.79 19.48 -5.89
N LEU A 83 -1.54 19.88 -6.05
CA LEU A 83 -0.39 19.05 -5.65
C LEU A 83 -0.30 18.89 -4.14
N LEU A 84 -0.63 19.92 -3.37
CA LEU A 84 -0.67 19.86 -1.90
C LEU A 84 -1.74 18.88 -1.43
N TYR A 85 -2.93 18.90 -2.02
CA TYR A 85 -3.97 17.91 -1.70
C TYR A 85 -3.58 16.49 -2.08
N ALA A 86 -2.89 16.30 -3.21
CA ALA A 86 -2.33 14.99 -3.55
C ALA A 86 -1.28 14.52 -2.53
N ALA A 87 -0.39 15.43 -2.09
CA ALA A 87 0.62 15.13 -1.08
C ALA A 87 -0.01 14.77 0.28
N ILE A 88 -1.06 15.48 0.69
CA ILE A 88 -1.83 15.16 1.90
C ILE A 88 -2.49 13.79 1.77
N GLY A 89 -3.07 13.45 0.62
CA GLY A 89 -3.66 12.13 0.37
C GLY A 89 -2.65 10.99 0.52
N ILE A 90 -1.44 11.16 -0.02
CA ILE A 90 -0.35 10.19 0.14
C ILE A 90 0.12 10.11 1.60
N ALA A 91 0.26 11.25 2.28
CA ALA A 91 0.66 11.29 3.68
C ALA A 91 -0.34 10.54 4.58
N VAL A 92 -1.64 10.74 4.38
CA VAL A 92 -2.70 10.03 5.10
C VAL A 92 -2.68 8.53 4.78
N ALA A 93 -2.45 8.16 3.52
CA ALA A 93 -2.33 6.77 3.12
C ALA A 93 -1.15 6.05 3.81
N LEU A 94 -0.01 6.73 3.95
CA LEU A 94 1.16 6.22 4.70
C LEU A 94 0.88 6.09 6.19
N LEU A 95 0.19 7.07 6.79
CA LEU A 95 -0.21 7.02 8.21
C LEU A 95 -1.17 5.85 8.49
N SER A 96 -2.11 5.58 7.58
CA SER A 96 -3.06 4.47 7.68
C SER A 96 -2.35 3.12 7.87
N ARG A 97 -1.23 2.90 7.17
CA ARG A 97 -0.44 1.65 7.27
C ARG A 97 0.24 1.48 8.63
N THR A 98 0.56 2.59 9.32
CA THR A 98 1.29 2.57 10.60
C THR A 98 0.39 2.18 11.78
N ILE A 99 -0.91 2.41 11.66
CA ILE A 99 -1.89 2.13 12.73
C ILE A 99 -2.16 0.63 12.90
N ILE A 100 -2.16 -0.13 11.80
CA ILE A 100 -2.42 -1.58 11.82
C ILE A 100 -1.50 -2.35 12.79
N PRO A 101 -0.16 -2.24 12.73
CA PRO A 101 0.72 -2.98 13.63
C PRO A 101 0.60 -2.53 15.09
N ILE A 102 0.30 -1.26 15.35
CA ILE A 102 0.10 -0.74 16.71
C ILE A 102 -1.16 -1.36 17.32
N VAL A 103 -2.24 -1.48 16.53
CA VAL A 103 -3.47 -2.14 16.98
C VAL A 103 -3.22 -3.61 17.25
N LYS A 104 -2.49 -4.33 16.39
CA LYS A 104 -2.08 -5.72 16.61
C LYS A 104 -1.27 -5.92 17.90
N MET A 105 -0.36 -5.00 18.20
CA MET A 105 0.45 -5.01 19.43
C MET A 105 -0.40 -4.78 20.70
N ILE A 106 -1.43 -3.93 20.64
CA ILE A 106 -2.27 -3.61 21.80
C ILE A 106 -3.25 -4.74 22.13
N ILE A 107 -3.76 -5.44 21.11
CA ILE A 107 -4.69 -6.56 21.31
C ILE A 107 -4.00 -7.89 21.63
N GLY A 108 -2.66 -7.94 21.62
CA GLY A 108 -1.89 -9.12 22.04
C GLY A 108 -2.08 -10.36 21.15
N ILE A 109 -2.44 -10.15 19.89
CA ILE A 109 -2.53 -11.20 18.87
C ILE A 109 -1.23 -11.15 18.08
N ASP A 110 -0.28 -11.99 18.48
CA ASP A 110 0.91 -12.36 17.68
C ASP A 110 0.50 -13.42 16.63
#